data_AF-A0A934H2V6-F1
#
_entry.id   AF-A0A934H2V6-F1
#
_cell.length_a   1.000
_cell.length_b   1.000
_cell.length_c   1.000
_cell.angle_alpha   90.00
_cell.angle_beta   90.00
_cell.angle_gamma   90.00
#
_symmetry.space_group_name_H-M   'P 1'
#
loop_
_entity.id
_entity.type
_entity.pdbx_description
1 polymer ?
#
loop_
_entity_poly.entity_id
_entity_poly.type
_entity_poly.pdbx_seq_one_letter_code
_entity_poly.pdbx_strand_id
1 'polypeptide(L)'
;MEPKGMENLIPYVIGFIVITLIFGAIIYKSTRSILKSNVPNNAVVIKPPKVTFAFAYFVYFIGQASPWLLLLFALDKDKFYGFAAPLFMIFLISAVSSYLYYTLFIHDGKLFGPTLWGWRWRRLDLDLVWLNKEKILTRNPVRKLGIVVFYTHGGEKILALGLNDAQVNQILDLASQAQTVK
;
A
#
# COMPACT_ATOMS: atom_id res chain seq x y z
N MET A 1 29.32 3.12 34.25
CA MET A 1 29.30 2.05 33.24
C MET A 1 29.07 2.71 31.90
N GLU A 2 30.05 2.65 31.00
CA GLU A 2 29.90 3.18 29.63
C GLU A 2 28.95 2.26 28.83
N PRO A 3 28.06 2.81 27.97
CA PRO A 3 27.11 2.02 27.21
C PRO A 3 27.82 1.32 26.04
N LYS A 4 28.55 0.22 26.32
CA LYS A 4 29.25 -0.60 25.31
C LYS A 4 28.32 -1.48 24.44
N GLY A 5 27.02 -1.24 24.45
CA GLY A 5 26.03 -2.10 23.79
C GLY A 5 25.67 -1.71 22.36
N MET A 6 25.71 -0.41 22.02
CA MET A 6 25.18 0.09 20.74
C MET A 6 26.19 0.06 19.58
N GLU A 7 27.49 0.17 19.86
CA GLU A 7 28.52 0.22 18.80
C GLU A 7 28.55 -1.07 17.97
N ASN A 8 28.27 -2.22 18.59
CA ASN A 8 28.16 -3.51 17.91
C ASN A 8 26.85 -3.68 17.12
N LEU A 9 25.82 -2.87 17.40
CA LEU A 9 24.52 -2.91 16.72
C LEU A 9 24.53 -2.14 15.39
N ILE A 10 25.34 -1.08 15.30
CA ILE A 10 25.41 -0.20 14.12
C ILE A 10 25.68 -0.96 12.81
N PRO A 11 26.66 -1.89 12.72
CA PRO A 11 26.90 -2.65 11.50
C PRO A 11 25.73 -3.54 11.09
N TYR A 12 25.00 -4.14 12.05
CA TYR A 12 23.82 -4.95 11.76
C TYR A 12 22.65 -4.10 11.27
N VAL A 13 22.44 -2.91 11.86
CA VAL A 13 21.41 -1.97 11.39
C VAL A 13 21.72 -1.50 9.97
N ILE A 14 22.97 -1.11 9.70
CA ILE A 14 23.40 -0.71 8.34
C ILE A 14 23.25 -1.87 7.36
N GLY A 15 23.72 -3.07 7.73
CA GLY A 15 23.58 -4.27 6.91
C GLY A 15 22.12 -4.59 6.59
N PHE A 16 21.23 -4.47 7.58
CA PHE A 16 19.79 -4.68 7.40
C PHE A 16 19.17 -3.62 6.48
N ILE A 17 19.53 -2.35 6.64
CA ILE A 17 19.09 -1.26 5.75
C ILE A 17 19.54 -1.54 4.31
N VAL A 18 20.81 -1.89 4.10
CA VAL A 18 21.37 -2.18 2.77
C VAL A 18 20.66 -3.37 2.13
N ILE A 19 20.47 -4.47 2.87
CA ILE A 19 19.71 -5.64 2.41
C ILE A 19 18.29 -5.23 2.02
N THR A 20 17.61 -4.44 2.85
CA THR A 20 16.25 -3.95 2.58
C THR A 20 16.19 -3.08 1.32
N LEU A 21 17.19 -2.21 1.11
CA LEU A 21 17.30 -1.40 -0.11
C LEU A 21 17.50 -2.27 -1.36
N ILE A 22 18.36 -3.30 -1.27
CA ILE A 22 18.60 -4.24 -2.38
C ILE A 22 17.32 -5.02 -2.71
N PHE A 23 16.65 -5.59 -1.71
CA PHE A 23 15.38 -6.28 -1.91
C PHE A 23 14.29 -5.35 -2.45
N GLY A 24 14.18 -4.14 -1.92
CA GLY A 24 13.28 -3.10 -2.42
C GLY A 24 13.55 -2.76 -3.90
N ALA A 25 14.81 -2.63 -4.29
CA ALA A 25 15.22 -2.39 -5.68
C ALA A 25 14.90 -3.59 -6.60
N ILE A 26 15.11 -4.82 -6.14
CA ILE A 26 14.75 -6.05 -6.88
C ILE A 26 13.24 -6.13 -7.09
N ILE A 27 12.45 -5.90 -6.03
CA ILE A 27 10.99 -5.87 -6.09
C ILE A 27 10.53 -4.78 -7.04
N TYR A 28 11.10 -3.57 -6.95
CA TYR A 28 10.77 -2.46 -7.83
C TYR A 28 11.05 -2.79 -9.30
N LYS A 29 12.22 -3.36 -9.60
CA LYS A 29 12.61 -3.74 -10.98
C LYS A 29 11.68 -4.82 -11.54
N SER A 30 11.42 -5.87 -10.77
CA SER A 30 10.49 -6.95 -11.13
C SER A 30 9.08 -6.42 -11.37
N THR A 31 8.57 -5.62 -10.43
CA THR A 31 7.23 -5.02 -10.50
C THR A 31 7.09 -4.07 -11.69
N ARG A 32 8.09 -3.23 -11.96
CA ARG A 32 8.11 -2.35 -13.12
C ARG A 32 8.06 -3.14 -14.43
N SER A 33 8.77 -4.27 -14.50
CA SER A 33 8.75 -5.15 -15.67
C SER A 33 7.37 -5.76 -15.89
N ILE A 34 6.76 -6.28 -14.82
CA ILE A 34 5.40 -6.86 -14.84
C ILE A 34 4.34 -5.80 -15.21
N LEU A 35 4.49 -4.57 -14.70
CA LEU A 35 3.61 -3.45 -15.07
C LEU A 35 3.75 -3.06 -16.54
N LYS A 36 4.93 -3.19 -17.15
CA LYS A 36 5.09 -2.92 -18.59
C LYS A 36 4.55 -4.06 -19.46
N SER A 37 4.64 -5.31 -19.00
CA SER A 37 4.21 -6.48 -19.78
C SER A 37 2.70 -6.77 -19.66
N ASN A 38 2.09 -6.44 -18.53
CA ASN A 38 0.70 -6.84 -18.20
C ASN A 38 -0.28 -5.66 -18.17
N VAL A 39 0.04 -4.54 -18.83
CA VAL A 39 -0.91 -3.43 -19.01
C VAL A 39 -1.51 -3.57 -20.40
N PRO A 40 -2.79 -3.92 -20.52
CA PRO A 40 -3.48 -3.95 -21.79
C PRO A 40 -3.39 -2.59 -22.49
N ASN A 41 -3.23 -2.58 -23.82
CA ASN A 41 -3.08 -1.34 -24.61
C ASN A 41 -4.26 -0.35 -24.45
N ASN A 42 -5.42 -0.82 -23.99
CA ASN A 42 -6.63 -0.03 -23.78
C ASN A 42 -7.00 0.13 -22.29
N ALA A 43 -6.07 -0.12 -21.37
CA ALA A 43 -6.35 0.01 -19.94
C ALA A 43 -6.35 1.47 -19.48
N VAL A 44 -7.36 1.87 -18.71
CA VAL A 44 -7.36 3.16 -17.99
C VAL A 44 -6.43 3.02 -16.78
N VAL A 45 -5.39 3.85 -16.73
CA VAL A 45 -4.38 3.82 -15.65
C VAL A 45 -4.72 4.87 -14.60
N ILE A 46 -4.92 4.44 -13.35
CA ILE A 46 -5.19 5.32 -12.21
C ILE A 46 -4.00 5.28 -11.27
N LYS A 47 -3.18 6.33 -11.34
CA LYS A 47 -1.96 6.46 -10.55
C LYS A 47 -2.15 7.39 -9.35
N PRO A 48 -2.00 6.92 -8.11
CA PRO A 48 -2.07 7.78 -6.93
C PRO A 48 -1.06 8.93 -6.98
N PRO A 49 -1.41 10.16 -6.54
CA PRO A 49 -0.42 11.21 -6.30
C PRO A 49 0.62 10.74 -5.30
N LYS A 50 1.91 11.00 -5.57
CA LYS A 50 3.03 10.53 -4.73
C LYS A 50 2.88 10.93 -3.27
N VAL A 51 2.49 12.17 -3.01
CA VAL A 51 2.35 12.73 -1.66
C VAL A 51 1.19 12.07 -0.92
N THR A 52 0.02 12.00 -1.54
CA THR A 52 -1.16 11.34 -0.96
C THR A 52 -0.88 9.86 -0.69
N PHE A 53 -0.18 9.19 -1.59
CA PHE A 53 0.25 7.80 -1.39
C PHE A 53 1.21 7.65 -0.22
N ALA A 54 2.28 8.46 -0.16
CA ALA A 54 3.25 8.39 0.94
C ALA A 54 2.57 8.62 2.29
N PHE A 55 1.65 9.57 2.36
CA PHE A 55 0.86 9.84 3.55
C PHE A 55 -0.08 8.67 3.91
N ALA A 56 -0.88 8.19 2.96
CA ALA A 56 -1.80 7.07 3.17
C ALA A 56 -1.05 5.80 3.61
N TYR A 57 0.10 5.54 3.00
CA TYR A 57 0.98 4.43 3.35
C TYR A 57 1.56 4.60 4.76
N PHE A 58 2.00 5.81 5.11
CA PHE A 58 2.49 6.11 6.45
C PHE A 58 1.43 5.92 7.53
N VAL A 59 0.22 6.42 7.32
CA VAL A 59 -0.91 6.24 8.25
C VAL A 59 -1.28 4.77 8.39
N TYR A 60 -1.42 4.08 7.25
CA TYR A 60 -1.70 2.64 7.23
C TYR A 60 -0.63 1.85 7.98
N PHE A 61 0.62 2.24 7.77
CA PHE A 61 1.78 1.65 8.42
C PHE A 61 1.76 1.86 9.94
N ILE A 62 1.56 3.09 10.44
CA ILE A 62 1.43 3.34 11.88
C ILE A 62 0.32 2.48 12.49
N GLY A 63 -0.81 2.35 11.80
CA GLY A 63 -1.88 1.45 12.20
C GLY A 63 -1.38 0.02 12.41
N GLN A 64 -0.62 -0.53 11.47
CA GLN A 64 -0.05 -1.88 11.57
C GLN A 64 1.08 -2.03 12.59
N ALA A 65 1.93 -1.00 12.74
CA ALA A 65 3.06 -1.03 13.66
C ALA A 65 2.67 -0.76 15.11
N SER A 66 1.51 -0.17 15.34
CA SER A 66 1.05 0.20 16.69
C SER A 66 1.12 -0.93 17.72
N PRO A 67 0.79 -2.21 17.43
CA PRO A 67 0.94 -3.29 18.40
C PRO A 67 2.41 -3.58 18.72
N TRP A 68 3.29 -3.54 17.73
CA TRP A 68 4.73 -3.75 17.90
C TRP A 68 5.38 -2.61 18.66
N LEU A 69 5.01 -1.36 18.35
CA LEU A 69 5.49 -0.17 19.05
C LEU A 69 5.07 -0.17 20.53
N LEU A 70 3.85 -0.63 20.83
CA LEU A 70 3.37 -0.80 22.21
C LEU A 70 4.17 -1.88 22.96
N LEU A 71 4.49 -3.00 22.32
CA LEU A 71 5.34 -4.04 22.90
C LEU A 71 6.77 -3.55 23.16
N LEU A 72 7.34 -2.81 22.20
CA LEU A 72 8.67 -2.23 22.35
C LEU A 72 8.70 -1.16 23.46
N PHE A 73 7.58 -0.51 23.75
CA PHE A 73 7.45 0.49 24.82
C PHE A 73 7.67 -0.10 26.22
N ALA A 74 7.53 -1.42 26.38
CA ALA A 74 7.84 -2.13 27.61
C ALA A 74 9.35 -2.35 27.83
N LEU A 75 10.20 -2.02 26.84
CA LEU A 75 11.65 -2.12 26.94
C LEU A 75 12.26 -0.83 27.50
N ASP A 76 13.46 -0.95 28.05
CA ASP A 76 14.29 0.21 28.42
C ASP A 76 14.45 1.17 27.23
N LYS A 77 14.48 2.48 27.51
CA LYS A 77 14.52 3.54 26.48
C LYS A 77 15.58 3.30 25.40
N ASP A 78 16.78 2.90 25.79
CA ASP A 78 17.89 2.65 24.87
C ASP A 78 17.62 1.49 23.89
N LYS A 79 16.93 0.45 24.37
CA LYS A 79 16.51 -0.70 23.55
C LYS A 79 15.33 -0.30 22.65
N PHE A 80 14.36 0.44 23.18
CA PHE A 80 13.24 0.98 22.41
C PHE A 80 13.72 1.75 21.18
N TYR A 81 14.60 2.74 21.36
CA TYR A 81 15.12 3.53 20.24
C TYR A 81 15.96 2.69 19.28
N GLY A 82 16.76 1.75 19.80
CA GLY A 82 17.56 0.82 19.01
C GLY A 82 16.73 -0.07 18.08
N PHE A 83 15.52 -0.48 18.49
CA PHE A 83 14.63 -1.32 17.68
C PHE A 83 13.62 -0.52 16.84
N ALA A 84 13.15 0.63 17.34
CA ALA A 84 12.17 1.46 16.64
C ALA A 84 12.75 2.11 15.38
N ALA A 85 13.99 2.62 15.44
CA ALA A 85 14.59 3.32 14.30
C ALA A 85 14.80 2.44 13.04
N PRO A 86 15.36 1.22 13.14
CA PRO A 86 15.43 0.30 12.02
C PRO A 86 14.04 -0.05 11.48
N LEU A 87 13.08 -0.28 12.37
CA LEU A 87 11.69 -0.57 12.01
C LEU A 87 11.14 0.55 11.13
N PHE A 88 11.19 1.81 11.57
CA PHE A 88 10.77 2.98 10.78
C PHE A 88 11.49 3.10 9.42
N MET A 89 12.79 2.84 9.35
CA MET A 89 13.56 2.90 8.10
C MET A 89 13.11 1.84 7.08
N ILE A 90 12.85 0.61 7.53
CA ILE A 90 12.34 -0.48 6.67
C ILE A 90 11.02 -0.07 6.02
N PHE A 91 10.15 0.59 6.80
CA PHE A 91 8.86 1.02 6.30
C PHE A 91 8.94 2.20 5.35
N LEU A 92 9.82 3.17 5.61
CA LEU A 92 10.07 4.27 4.68
C LEU A 92 10.56 3.75 3.32
N ILE A 93 11.50 2.80 3.33
CA ILE A 93 12.01 2.16 2.11
C ILE A 93 10.92 1.34 1.41
N SER A 94 10.14 0.57 2.17
CA SER A 94 9.02 -0.22 1.64
C SER A 94 7.95 0.67 0.99
N ALA A 95 7.68 1.85 1.56
CA ALA A 95 6.75 2.83 1.00
C ALA A 95 7.20 3.27 -0.40
N VAL A 96 8.45 3.73 -0.52
CA VAL A 96 9.02 4.22 -1.79
C VAL A 96 9.02 3.12 -2.84
N SER A 97 9.40 1.90 -2.44
CA SER A 97 9.47 0.72 -3.32
C SER A 97 8.09 0.28 -3.81
N SER A 98 7.06 0.49 -3.00
CA SER A 98 5.70 0.05 -3.30
C SER A 98 4.90 1.03 -4.14
N TYR A 99 5.34 2.28 -4.33
CA TYR A 99 4.55 3.30 -5.04
C TYR A 99 4.09 2.87 -6.44
N LEU A 100 4.96 2.21 -7.22
CA LEU A 100 4.57 1.69 -8.54
C LEU A 100 3.56 0.55 -8.45
N TYR A 101 3.62 -0.25 -7.37
CA TYR A 101 2.72 -1.36 -7.14
C TYR A 101 1.27 -0.86 -6.99
N TYR A 102 1.03 0.28 -6.32
CA TYR A 102 -0.29 0.90 -6.08
C TYR A 102 -0.93 1.61 -7.26
N THR A 103 -0.40 1.44 -8.47
CA THR A 103 -1.10 1.86 -9.68
C THR A 103 -2.27 0.90 -9.95
N LEU A 104 -3.47 1.44 -10.11
CA LEU A 104 -4.65 0.68 -10.50
C LEU A 104 -4.83 0.74 -12.02
N PHE A 105 -5.34 -0.33 -12.60
CA PHE A 105 -5.65 -0.44 -14.02
C PHE A 105 -7.10 -0.87 -14.17
N ILE A 106 -7.84 -0.29 -15.10
CA ILE A 106 -9.19 -0.73 -15.45
C ILE A 106 -9.20 -1.18 -16.90
N HIS A 107 -9.63 -2.41 -17.15
CA HIS A 107 -9.73 -2.98 -18.50
C HIS A 107 -10.86 -4.02 -18.54
N ASP A 108 -11.61 -4.08 -19.64
CA ASP A 108 -12.73 -5.02 -19.83
C ASP A 108 -13.71 -5.09 -18.66
N GLY A 109 -14.05 -3.92 -18.08
CA GLY A 109 -14.95 -3.84 -16.93
C GLY A 109 -14.37 -4.39 -15.64
N LYS A 110 -13.07 -4.69 -15.58
CA LYS A 110 -12.37 -5.19 -14.39
C LYS A 110 -11.38 -4.16 -13.85
N LEU A 111 -11.35 -4.03 -12.53
CA LEU A 111 -10.32 -3.33 -11.76
C LEU A 111 -9.19 -4.30 -11.43
N PHE A 112 -8.01 -3.98 -11.91
CA PHE A 112 -6.76 -4.65 -11.60
C PHE A 112 -5.94 -3.76 -10.68
N GLY A 113 -5.51 -4.28 -9.55
CA GLY A 113 -4.75 -3.50 -8.60
C GLY A 113 -4.11 -4.36 -7.52
N PRO A 114 -3.16 -3.81 -6.76
CA PRO A 114 -2.71 -4.51 -5.58
C PRO A 114 -3.77 -4.45 -4.49
N THR A 115 -4.15 -5.62 -3.99
CA THR A 115 -4.89 -5.74 -2.75
C THR A 115 -3.88 -5.77 -1.61
N LEU A 116 -3.95 -4.82 -0.68
CA LEU A 116 -3.28 -4.99 0.62
C LEU A 116 -3.92 -6.11 1.47
N TRP A 117 -4.98 -6.75 0.95
CA TRP A 117 -5.57 -8.00 1.43
C TRP A 117 -5.67 -9.05 0.32
N GLY A 118 -4.58 -9.23 -0.43
CA GLY A 118 -4.25 -10.52 -1.01
C GLY A 118 -3.09 -11.08 -0.20
N TRP A 119 -3.35 -12.02 0.70
CA TRP A 119 -2.32 -12.99 1.08
C TRP A 119 -1.68 -13.45 -0.24
N ARG A 120 -0.41 -13.09 -0.49
CA ARG A 120 0.43 -13.42 -1.67
C ARG A 120 0.68 -12.37 -2.77
N TRP A 121 0.45 -11.06 -2.57
CA TRP A 121 0.83 -10.08 -3.62
C TRP A 121 0.18 -10.37 -4.99
N ARG A 122 -0.98 -11.05 -5.00
CA ARG A 122 -1.72 -11.35 -6.23
C ARG A 122 -2.53 -10.12 -6.62
N ARG A 123 -2.45 -9.74 -7.90
CA ARG A 123 -3.44 -8.81 -8.47
C ARG A 123 -4.80 -9.48 -8.36
N LEU A 124 -5.76 -8.79 -7.76
CA LEU A 124 -7.14 -9.24 -7.77
C LEU A 124 -7.79 -8.61 -9.00
N ASP A 125 -8.38 -9.45 -9.84
CA ASP A 125 -9.17 -9.05 -11.00
C ASP A 125 -10.61 -8.90 -10.54
N LEU A 126 -11.00 -7.69 -10.16
CA LEU A 126 -12.34 -7.44 -9.66
C LEU A 126 -13.24 -6.90 -10.77
N ASP A 127 -14.31 -7.60 -11.09
CA ASP A 127 -15.35 -7.06 -11.97
C ASP A 127 -16.00 -5.82 -11.32
N LEU A 128 -15.95 -4.69 -12.02
CA LEU A 128 -16.50 -3.42 -11.56
C LEU A 128 -18.01 -3.50 -11.30
N VAL A 129 -18.72 -4.40 -11.99
CA VAL A 129 -20.15 -4.64 -11.78
C VAL A 129 -20.42 -5.09 -10.34
N TRP A 130 -19.45 -5.75 -9.69
CA TRP A 130 -19.57 -6.29 -8.34
C TRP A 130 -19.25 -5.25 -7.26
N LEU A 131 -18.80 -4.04 -7.63
CA LEU A 131 -18.50 -3.00 -6.66
C LEU A 131 -19.78 -2.50 -5.97
N ASN A 132 -19.79 -2.57 -4.65
CA ASN A 132 -20.82 -1.97 -3.82
C ASN A 132 -20.51 -0.47 -3.67
N LYS A 133 -21.06 0.33 -4.60
CA LYS A 133 -20.85 1.77 -4.68
C LYS A 133 -21.30 2.50 -3.43
N GLU A 134 -22.44 2.10 -2.86
CA GLU A 134 -22.98 2.72 -1.65
C GLU A 134 -22.01 2.61 -0.48
N LYS A 135 -21.41 1.42 -0.26
CA LYS A 135 -20.37 1.19 0.76
C LYS A 135 -19.09 1.97 0.52
N ILE A 136 -18.74 2.23 -0.74
CA ILE A 136 -17.55 3.01 -1.11
C ILE A 136 -17.80 4.51 -0.93
N LEU A 137 -19.02 4.97 -1.20
CA LEU A 137 -19.46 6.35 -1.05
C LEU A 137 -19.76 6.72 0.40
N THR A 138 -20.08 5.75 1.25
CA THR A 138 -20.24 6.00 2.69
C THR A 138 -18.92 6.57 3.22
N ARG A 139 -18.97 7.77 3.82
CA ARG A 139 -17.78 8.53 4.24
C ARG A 139 -16.99 7.75 5.29
N ASN A 140 -16.05 6.93 4.85
CA ASN A 140 -15.07 6.34 5.74
C ASN A 140 -14.10 7.45 6.18
N PRO A 141 -13.90 7.71 7.48
CA PRO A 141 -12.99 8.75 7.96
C PRO A 141 -11.56 8.59 7.41
N VAL A 142 -11.14 7.37 7.08
CA VAL A 142 -9.82 7.11 6.51
C VAL A 142 -9.70 7.47 5.01
N ARG A 143 -10.81 7.70 4.31
CA ARG A 143 -10.81 8.17 2.90
C ARG A 143 -10.13 9.52 2.77
N LYS A 144 -10.32 10.42 3.74
CA LYS A 144 -9.61 11.71 3.79
C LYS A 144 -8.09 11.55 3.90
N LEU A 145 -7.64 10.41 4.41
CA LEU A 145 -6.22 10.06 4.53
C LEU A 145 -5.68 9.39 3.26
N GLY A 146 -6.48 9.32 2.18
CA GLY A 146 -6.14 8.61 0.96
C GLY A 146 -6.24 7.08 1.09
N ILE A 147 -6.91 6.57 2.12
CA ILE A 147 -7.07 5.13 2.36
C ILE A 147 -8.49 4.74 1.94
N VAL A 148 -8.60 3.98 0.84
CA VAL A 148 -9.88 3.62 0.23
C VAL A 148 -10.06 2.12 0.26
N VAL A 149 -11.21 1.66 0.75
CA VAL A 149 -11.61 0.25 0.68
C VAL A 149 -12.71 0.11 -0.37
N PHE A 150 -12.43 -0.62 -1.44
CA PHE A 150 -13.44 -1.07 -2.39
C PHE A 150 -14.11 -2.32 -1.83
N TYR A 151 -15.43 -2.26 -1.71
CA TYR A 151 -16.26 -3.37 -1.24
C TYR A 151 -16.94 -4.02 -2.43
N THR A 152 -17.02 -5.35 -2.44
CA THR A 152 -17.83 -6.08 -3.41
C THR A 152 -19.17 -6.48 -2.79
N HIS A 153 -20.18 -6.75 -3.62
CA HIS A 153 -21.44 -7.35 -3.17
C HIS A 153 -21.24 -8.72 -2.52
N GLY A 154 -20.19 -9.46 -2.90
CA GLY A 154 -19.76 -10.72 -2.29
C GLY A 154 -19.00 -10.58 -0.95
N GLY A 155 -18.76 -9.35 -0.48
CA GLY A 155 -18.07 -9.08 0.79
C GLY A 155 -16.54 -9.02 0.72
N GLU A 156 -15.97 -9.17 -0.47
CA GLU A 156 -14.53 -8.98 -0.69
C GLU A 156 -14.16 -7.51 -0.50
N LYS A 157 -12.93 -7.27 -0.05
CA LYS A 157 -12.42 -5.93 0.27
C LYS A 157 -11.06 -5.72 -0.40
N ILE A 158 -10.95 -4.65 -1.18
CA ILE A 158 -9.68 -4.22 -1.78
C ILE A 158 -9.28 -2.91 -1.11
N LEU A 159 -8.11 -2.90 -0.48
CA LEU A 159 -7.53 -1.68 0.06
C LEU A 159 -6.62 -1.02 -1.00
N ALA A 160 -6.96 0.20 -1.38
CA ALA A 160 -6.13 1.07 -2.21
C ALA A 160 -5.64 2.26 -1.38
N LEU A 161 -4.38 2.64 -1.60
CA LEU A 161 -3.71 3.72 -0.89
C LEU A 161 -3.38 4.86 -1.84
N GLY A 162 -3.51 6.08 -1.33
CA GLY A 162 -3.17 7.32 -2.00
C GLY A 162 -4.20 7.84 -3.01
N LEU A 163 -5.36 7.20 -3.16
CA LEU A 163 -6.39 7.69 -4.08
C LEU A 163 -7.04 8.96 -3.53
N ASN A 164 -7.19 9.97 -4.38
CA ASN A 164 -7.97 11.16 -4.07
C ASN A 164 -9.45 10.99 -4.48
N ASP A 165 -10.31 11.91 -4.06
CA ASP A 165 -11.75 11.83 -4.33
C ASP A 165 -12.08 11.82 -5.83
N ALA A 166 -11.35 12.58 -6.65
CA ALA A 166 -11.55 12.60 -8.09
C ALA A 166 -11.27 11.23 -8.72
N GLN A 167 -10.20 10.56 -8.29
CA GLN A 167 -9.83 9.22 -8.76
C GLN A 167 -10.82 8.15 -8.28
N VAL A 168 -11.30 8.25 -7.03
CA VAL A 168 -12.34 7.34 -6.53
C VAL A 168 -13.62 7.51 -7.33
N ASN A 169 -14.05 8.75 -7.57
CA ASN A 169 -15.25 9.03 -8.35
C ASN A 169 -15.10 8.53 -9.79
N GLN A 170 -13.92 8.73 -10.41
CA GLN A 170 -13.63 8.17 -11.74
C GLN A 170 -13.81 6.64 -11.78
N ILE A 171 -13.38 5.91 -10.74
CA ILE A 171 -13.57 4.45 -10.67
C ILE A 171 -15.07 4.10 -10.55
N LEU A 172 -15.81 4.86 -9.74
CA LEU A 172 -17.25 4.65 -9.56
C LEU A 172 -18.06 4.97 -10.82
N ASP A 173 -17.65 5.98 -11.59
CA ASP A 173 -18.25 6.34 -12.87
C ASP A 173 -18.03 5.22 -13.90
N LEU A 174 -16.81 4.72 -14.00
CA LEU A 174 -16.48 3.56 -14.85
C LEU A 174 -17.26 2.31 -14.42
N ALA A 175 -17.43 2.08 -13.12
CA ALA A 175 -18.27 1.00 -12.61
C ALA A 175 -19.76 1.19 -12.89
N SER A 176 -20.22 2.42 -13.12
CA SER A 176 -21.60 2.71 -13.53
C SER A 176 -21.81 2.44 -15.01
N GLN A 177 -20.85 2.83 -15.84
CA GLN A 177 -20.87 2.52 -17.27
C GLN A 177 -20.82 1.00 -17.52
N ALA A 178 -20.02 0.26 -16.74
CA ALA A 178 -19.94 -1.19 -16.84
C ALA A 178 -21.26 -1.92 -16.51
N GLN A 179 -22.15 -1.31 -15.73
CA GLN A 179 -23.46 -1.87 -15.38
C GLN A 179 -24.54 -1.60 -16.43
N THR A 180 -24.41 -0.53 -17.22
CA THR A 180 -25.39 -0.14 -18.26
C THR A 180 -25.23 -0.86 -19.60
N VAL A 181 -24.15 -1.64 -19.80
CA VAL A 181 -23.86 -2.36 -21.05
C VAL A 181 -24.37 -3.82 -21.01
N LYS A 182 -25.19 -4.17 -20.02
CA LYS A 182 -25.92 -5.46 -19.92
C LYS A 182 -27.41 -5.24 -20.15
#